data_AF-A0A1M7GIW2-F1
#
_entry.id   AF-A0A1M7GIW2-F1
#
_cell.length_a   1.000
_cell.length_b   1.000
_cell.length_c   1.000
_cell.angle_alpha   90.00
_cell.angle_beta   90.00
_cell.angle_gamma   90.00
#
_symmetry.space_group_name_H-M   'P 1'
#
loop_
_entity.id
_entity.type
_entity.pdbx_description
1 polymer ?
#
loop_
_entity_poly.entity_id
_entity_poly.type
_entity_poly.pdbx_seq_one_letter_code
_entity_poly.pdbx_strand_id
1 'polypeptide(L)'
;MSTIDTRHEQMFPKLTPREIDRLRRFGEIRHYDPESLATIAAVHAIVEKQPGIANVWSLETLQRWLAERMGKSDVATLKQYVDILLQYLTRCFIAAGQDAVLVSGRVPDVDASRLLPIIQSLDKALDQVRAQHPGYKIAVTGLSAIAARNSALMIEKLNRGLTLEFLFVAAFIGLAFRSLVVMLACIMPGIFPVVLSGTLLWLIGEGLQFASVVALTVSFGLGLSATIHFFNRLRHEERPDEDPAIAVERATVLVGPPLILTSVVLACGLVVTVFSDLPSLRLFGWLSAFAMLAALAADLLILRPTVTVLSRLARQLGSRWLHQLEPGE
;
A
#
# COMPACT_ATOMS: atom_id res chain seq x y z
N MET A 1 56.76 31.20 9.26
CA MET A 1 55.35 30.77 9.42
C MET A 1 55.27 29.30 9.09
N SER A 2 54.91 28.45 10.05
CA SER A 2 54.86 26.99 9.88
C SER A 2 53.75 26.60 8.89
N THR A 3 53.98 25.59 8.06
CA THR A 3 53.01 24.99 7.12
C THR A 3 51.74 24.42 7.79
N ILE A 4 51.68 24.44 9.12
CA ILE A 4 50.50 24.09 9.93
C ILE A 4 49.53 25.28 10.03
N ASP A 5 50.02 26.53 10.12
CA ASP A 5 49.15 27.72 10.23
C ASP A 5 48.33 27.97 8.97
N THR A 6 48.91 27.72 7.79
CA THR A 6 48.23 27.91 6.51
C THR A 6 47.12 26.89 6.25
N ARG A 7 47.17 25.71 6.89
CA ARG A 7 46.08 24.71 6.81
C ARG A 7 44.92 25.03 7.75
N HIS A 8 45.17 25.70 8.87
CA HIS A 8 44.12 26.09 9.82
C HIS A 8 43.21 27.19 9.23
N GLU A 9 43.77 28.15 8.49
CA GLU A 9 42.98 29.18 7.78
C GLU A 9 42.20 28.65 6.56
N GLN A 10 42.63 27.53 5.96
CA GLN A 10 41.89 26.88 4.86
C GLN A 10 40.74 25.99 5.34
N MET A 11 40.83 25.43 6.56
CA MET A 11 39.79 24.57 7.14
C MET A 11 38.63 25.38 7.74
N PHE A 12 38.89 26.63 8.16
CA PHE A 12 37.89 27.56 8.67
C PHE A 12 38.10 28.95 8.04
N PRO A 13 37.61 29.18 6.81
CA PRO A 13 37.73 30.49 6.17
C PRO A 13 37.09 31.57 7.04
N LYS A 14 37.78 32.70 7.23
CA LYS A 14 37.24 33.87 7.94
C LYS A 14 36.04 34.40 7.16
N LEU A 15 34.84 34.12 7.68
CA LEU A 15 33.58 34.55 7.10
C LEU A 15 33.55 36.07 6.98
N THR A 16 33.16 36.59 5.82
CA THR A 16 32.95 38.02 5.64
C THR A 16 31.80 38.51 6.52
N PRO A 17 31.74 39.81 6.89
CA PRO A 17 30.62 40.35 7.67
C PRO A 17 29.25 40.02 7.07
N ARG A 18 29.13 39.98 5.73
CA ARG A 18 27.89 39.59 5.03
C ARG A 18 27.56 38.10 5.16
N GLU A 19 28.57 37.22 5.20
CA GLU A 19 28.37 35.77 5.40
C GLU A 19 28.07 35.44 6.85
N ILE A 20 28.69 36.14 7.81
CA ILE A 20 28.34 36.09 9.23
C ILE A 20 26.90 36.57 9.42
N ASP A 21 26.48 37.63 8.73
CA ASP A 21 25.11 38.15 8.79
C ASP A 21 24.11 37.20 8.11
N ARG A 22 24.53 36.51 7.05
CA ARG A 22 23.75 35.45 6.39
C ARG A 22 23.61 34.22 7.30
N LEU A 23 24.66 33.83 8.03
CA LEU A 23 24.65 32.74 9.00
C LEU A 23 23.90 33.09 10.29
N ARG A 24 23.94 34.34 10.75
CA ARG A 24 23.04 34.85 11.81
C ARG A 24 21.58 34.75 11.39
N ARG A 25 21.25 35.11 10.14
CA ARG A 25 19.90 34.95 9.57
C ARG A 25 19.45 33.48 9.43
N PHE A 26 20.38 32.52 9.38
CA PHE A 26 20.07 31.08 9.42
C PHE A 26 19.72 30.58 10.84
N GLY A 27 20.03 31.36 11.89
CA GLY A 27 19.72 31.05 13.29
C GLY A 27 18.76 32.04 13.97
N GLU A 28 18.25 33.04 13.26
CA GLU A 28 17.23 33.93 13.79
C GLU A 28 15.86 33.25 13.69
N ILE A 29 15.22 33.11 14.85
CA ILE A 29 13.94 32.47 15.11
C ILE A 29 12.85 33.19 14.31
N ARG A 30 12.65 32.79 13.04
CA ARG A 30 11.65 33.42 12.17
C ARG A 30 10.22 33.16 12.60
N HIS A 31 9.97 32.20 13.50
CA HIS A 31 8.61 31.79 13.88
C HIS A 31 7.78 32.87 14.58
N TYR A 32 8.43 33.93 15.09
CA TYR A 32 7.75 35.07 15.72
C TYR A 32 7.61 36.30 14.82
N ASP A 33 8.16 36.26 13.60
CA ASP A 33 7.97 37.35 12.64
C ASP A 33 6.47 37.47 12.28
N PRO A 34 5.95 38.69 12.03
CA PRO A 34 4.53 38.88 11.70
C PRO A 34 4.07 38.02 10.52
N GLU A 35 4.93 37.82 9.52
CA GLU A 35 4.65 36.97 8.36
C GLU A 35 4.55 35.48 8.75
N SER A 36 5.46 34.99 9.61
CA SER A 36 5.42 33.61 10.10
C SER A 36 4.19 33.35 10.95
N LEU A 37 3.86 34.26 11.87
CA LEU A 37 2.66 34.14 12.70
C LEU A 37 1.39 34.19 11.85
N ALA A 38 1.32 35.07 10.84
CA ALA A 38 0.21 35.09 9.89
C ALA A 38 0.10 33.77 9.09
N THR A 39 1.24 33.20 8.67
CA THR A 39 1.28 31.91 7.98
C THR A 39 0.79 30.78 8.90
N ILE A 40 1.24 30.75 10.16
CA ILE A 40 0.81 29.77 11.16
C ILE A 40 -0.69 29.90 11.43
N ALA A 41 -1.21 31.12 11.56
CA ALA A 41 -2.64 31.40 11.76
C ALA A 41 -3.48 30.94 10.55
N ALA A 42 -2.99 31.16 9.32
CA ALA A 42 -3.65 30.71 8.10
C ALA A 42 -3.70 29.17 8.03
N VAL A 43 -2.59 28.49 8.32
CA VAL A 43 -2.55 27.01 8.42
C VAL A 43 -3.49 26.52 9.51
N HIS A 44 -3.44 27.13 10.71
CA HIS A 44 -4.30 26.78 11.84
C HIS A 44 -5.77 26.84 11.44
N ALA A 45 -6.21 27.94 10.81
CA ALA A 45 -7.60 28.14 10.41
C ALA A 45 -8.07 27.09 9.38
N ILE A 46 -7.20 26.66 8.46
CA ILE A 46 -7.53 25.60 7.50
C ILE A 46 -7.67 24.25 8.20
N VAL A 47 -6.72 23.91 9.08
CA VAL A 47 -6.75 22.64 9.83
C VAL A 47 -7.97 22.59 10.76
N GLU A 48 -8.34 23.71 11.38
CA GLU A 48 -9.51 23.84 12.26
C GLU A 48 -10.84 23.67 11.52
N LYS A 49 -10.93 24.15 10.27
CA LYS A 49 -12.13 24.01 9.43
C LYS A 49 -12.21 22.67 8.69
N GLN A 50 -11.12 21.89 8.69
CA GLN A 50 -11.04 20.64 7.93
C GLN A 50 -11.97 19.56 8.52
N PRO A 51 -12.94 19.04 7.77
CA PRO A 51 -13.80 17.95 8.23
C PRO A 51 -12.97 16.71 8.60
N GLY A 52 -13.29 16.10 9.75
CA GLY A 52 -12.58 14.91 10.24
C GLY A 52 -11.30 15.22 11.02
N ILE A 53 -10.99 16.48 11.28
CA ILE A 53 -9.93 16.90 12.19
C ILE A 53 -10.56 17.67 13.35
N ALA A 54 -10.17 17.32 14.58
CA ALA A 54 -10.68 17.94 15.80
C ALA A 54 -9.52 18.34 16.71
N ASN A 55 -9.78 19.23 17.68
CA ASN A 55 -8.80 19.66 18.68
C ASN A 55 -7.49 20.12 18.03
N VAL A 56 -7.53 21.27 17.37
CA VAL A 56 -6.36 21.85 16.70
C VAL A 56 -5.55 22.70 17.68
N TRP A 57 -4.25 22.44 17.76
CA TRP A 57 -3.31 23.08 18.68
C TRP A 57 -2.12 23.62 17.89
N SER A 58 -1.82 24.90 18.06
CA SER A 58 -0.59 25.53 17.56
C SER A 58 -0.25 26.77 18.37
N LEU A 59 0.80 27.51 17.96
CA LEU A 59 1.12 28.83 18.53
C LEU A 59 -0.06 29.82 18.41
N GLU A 60 -0.89 29.69 17.37
CA GLU A 60 -2.10 30.51 17.19
C GLU A 60 -3.13 30.26 18.31
N THR A 61 -3.29 29.01 18.75
CA THR A 61 -4.17 28.68 19.89
C THR A 61 -3.72 29.41 21.16
N LEU A 62 -2.41 29.40 21.43
CA LEU A 62 -1.83 30.10 22.58
C LEU A 62 -2.00 31.61 22.45
N GLN A 63 -1.80 32.17 21.26
CA GLN A 63 -1.99 33.59 21.00
C GLN A 63 -3.45 34.02 21.21
N ARG A 64 -4.42 33.27 20.68
CA ARG A 64 -5.86 33.52 20.91
C ARG A 64 -6.20 33.45 22.40
N TRP A 65 -5.70 32.45 23.12
CA TRP A 65 -5.93 32.30 24.55
C TRP A 65 -5.36 33.47 25.37
N LEU A 66 -4.15 33.93 25.05
CA LEU A 66 -3.54 35.10 25.70
C LEU A 66 -4.34 36.38 25.41
N ALA A 67 -4.81 36.55 24.18
CA ALA A 67 -5.64 37.70 23.81
C ALA A 67 -6.98 37.71 24.58
N GLU A 68 -7.67 36.57 24.64
CA GLU A 68 -8.98 36.45 25.30
C GLU A 68 -8.89 36.53 26.83
N ARG A 69 -7.89 35.89 27.45
CA ARG A 69 -7.81 35.78 28.91
C ARG A 69 -7.03 36.90 29.57
N MET A 70 -6.02 37.43 28.89
CA MET A 70 -5.08 38.40 29.45
C MET A 70 -5.16 39.77 28.77
N GLY A 71 -5.92 39.89 27.67
CA GLY A 71 -5.97 41.12 26.87
C GLY A 71 -4.65 41.46 26.17
N LYS A 72 -3.74 40.48 26.04
CA LYS A 72 -2.39 40.65 25.51
C LYS A 72 -2.24 39.87 24.20
N SER A 73 -1.99 40.59 23.11
CA SER A 73 -1.82 40.01 21.77
C SER A 73 -0.42 40.27 21.19
N ASP A 74 0.51 40.77 21.98
CA ASP A 74 1.85 41.13 21.56
C ASP A 74 2.77 39.90 21.45
N VAL A 75 3.63 39.92 20.43
CA VAL A 75 4.60 38.86 20.13
C VAL A 75 5.59 38.66 21.29
N ALA A 76 5.93 39.74 22.00
CA ALA A 76 6.84 39.69 23.15
C ALA A 76 6.26 38.85 24.30
N THR A 77 4.97 39.06 24.62
CA THR A 77 4.26 38.23 25.60
C THR A 77 4.18 36.77 25.13
N LEU A 78 3.83 36.51 23.86
CA LEU A 78 3.81 35.13 23.34
C LEU A 78 5.17 34.43 23.54
N LYS A 79 6.26 35.09 23.16
CA LYS A 79 7.62 34.57 23.33
C LYS A 79 7.95 34.31 24.80
N GLN A 80 7.65 35.26 25.69
CA GLN A 80 7.88 35.11 27.12
C GLN A 80 7.16 33.87 27.69
N TYR A 81 5.91 33.64 27.31
CA TYR A 81 5.17 32.47 27.77
C TYR A 81 5.73 31.17 27.23
N VAL A 82 6.11 31.13 25.94
CA VAL A 82 6.73 29.94 25.33
C VAL A 82 8.09 29.62 25.98
N ASP A 83 8.86 30.64 26.37
CA ASP A 83 10.15 30.49 27.04
C ASP A 83 10.02 29.97 28.49
N ILE A 84 8.86 30.19 29.14
CA ILE A 84 8.55 29.68 30.49
C ILE A 84 8.07 28.22 30.45
N LEU A 85 7.52 27.76 29.31
CA LEU A 85 7.06 26.37 29.17
C LEU A 85 8.21 25.38 29.32
N LEU A 86 7.92 24.22 29.94
CA LEU A 86 8.88 23.12 29.98
C LEU A 86 9.21 22.67 28.55
N GLN A 87 10.45 22.25 28.30
CA GLN A 87 10.93 21.92 26.95
C GLN A 87 10.05 20.89 26.20
N TYR A 88 9.44 19.93 26.89
CA TYR A 88 8.56 18.95 26.26
C TYR A 88 7.24 19.56 25.77
N LEU A 89 6.75 20.63 26.42
CA LEU A 89 5.57 21.40 25.99
C LEU A 89 5.92 22.33 24.83
N THR A 90 7.08 22.98 24.87
CA THR A 90 7.58 23.79 23.75
C THR A 90 7.71 22.94 22.48
N ARG A 91 8.15 21.68 22.61
CA ARG A 91 8.24 20.71 21.50
C ARG A 91 6.89 20.33 20.88
N CYS A 92 5.77 20.60 21.53
CA CYS A 92 4.45 20.43 20.92
C CYS A 92 4.15 21.51 19.86
N PHE A 93 4.89 22.63 19.88
CA PHE A 93 4.65 23.78 19.01
C PHE A 93 5.85 24.10 18.12
N ILE A 94 7.09 23.97 18.62
CA ILE A 94 8.31 24.39 17.93
C ILE A 94 9.31 23.23 17.94
N ALA A 95 9.89 22.94 16.78
CA ALA A 95 10.92 21.92 16.63
C ALA A 95 12.20 22.29 17.42
N ALA A 96 12.98 21.28 17.83
CA ALA A 96 14.20 21.51 18.62
C ALA A 96 15.24 22.39 17.89
N GLY A 97 15.30 22.29 16.55
CA GLY A 97 16.16 23.14 15.71
C GLY A 97 15.65 24.56 15.53
N GLN A 98 14.48 24.89 16.08
CA GLN A 98 13.80 26.18 15.91
C GLN A 98 13.70 26.61 14.44
N ASP A 99 13.54 25.64 13.53
CA ASP A 99 13.42 25.81 12.08
C ASP A 99 12.02 25.40 11.57
N ALA A 100 11.21 24.76 12.42
CA ALA A 100 9.85 24.35 12.10
C ALA A 100 8.88 24.56 13.27
N VAL A 101 7.62 24.78 12.92
CA VAL A 101 6.47 24.90 13.84
C VAL A 101 5.47 23.80 13.51
N LEU A 102 4.83 23.26 14.54
CA LEU A 102 3.82 22.23 14.43
C LEU A 102 2.42 22.82 14.63
N VAL A 103 1.54 22.54 13.68
CA VAL A 103 0.08 22.68 13.84
C VAL A 103 -0.47 21.27 13.97
N SER A 104 -0.92 20.91 15.17
CA SER A 104 -1.39 19.57 15.49
C SER A 104 -2.91 19.52 15.44
N GLY A 105 -3.48 18.51 14.80
CA GLY A 105 -4.90 18.19 14.86
C GLY A 105 -5.10 16.71 15.14
N ARG A 106 -6.16 16.35 15.85
CA ARG A 106 -6.52 14.96 16.12
C ARG A 106 -7.43 14.45 15.01
N VAL A 107 -7.14 13.24 14.54
CA VAL A 107 -7.94 12.52 13.55
C VAL A 107 -8.69 11.37 14.22
N PRO A 108 -9.83 10.93 13.67
CA PRO A 108 -10.51 9.74 14.16
C PRO A 108 -9.65 8.49 13.95
N ASP A 109 -9.83 7.51 14.83
CA ASP A 109 -9.20 6.20 14.70
C ASP A 109 -10.01 5.35 13.71
N VAL A 110 -9.67 5.46 12.43
CA VAL A 110 -10.35 4.81 11.31
C VAL A 110 -9.33 4.27 10.31
N ASP A 111 -9.77 3.34 9.45
CA ASP A 111 -8.93 2.73 8.43
C ASP A 111 -8.24 3.76 7.52
N ALA A 112 -7.06 3.36 7.02
CA ALA A 112 -6.28 4.16 6.08
C ALA A 112 -7.10 4.60 4.84
N SER A 113 -8.03 3.77 4.37
CA SER A 113 -8.90 4.10 3.23
C SER A 113 -9.86 5.26 3.51
N ARG A 114 -10.31 5.42 4.77
CA ARG A 114 -11.18 6.53 5.21
C ARG A 114 -10.37 7.75 5.64
N LEU A 115 -9.19 7.52 6.22
CA LEU A 115 -8.33 8.61 6.69
C LEU A 115 -7.58 9.30 5.55
N LEU A 116 -7.18 8.56 4.51
CA LEU A 116 -6.42 9.10 3.38
C LEU A 116 -7.15 10.26 2.65
N PRO A 117 -8.46 10.18 2.32
CA PRO A 117 -9.19 11.30 1.74
C PRO A 117 -9.20 12.56 2.62
N ILE A 118 -9.29 12.41 3.95
CA ILE A 118 -9.22 13.53 4.89
C ILE A 118 -7.84 14.20 4.79
N ILE A 119 -6.78 13.40 4.81
CA ILE A 119 -5.40 13.89 4.68
C ILE A 119 -5.16 14.55 3.33
N GLN A 120 -5.64 13.96 2.23
CA GLN A 120 -5.46 14.50 0.88
C GLN A 120 -6.24 15.80 0.69
N SER A 121 -7.48 15.88 1.20
CA SER A 121 -8.27 17.11 1.14
C SER A 121 -7.65 18.23 1.98
N LEU A 122 -7.11 17.92 3.17
CA LEU A 122 -6.32 18.87 3.96
C LEU A 122 -5.10 19.34 3.17
N ASP A 123 -4.32 18.40 2.63
CA ASP A 123 -3.09 18.71 1.91
C ASP A 123 -3.38 19.62 0.72
N LYS A 124 -4.49 19.38 0.01
CA LYS A 124 -4.96 20.23 -1.08
C LYS A 124 -5.47 21.60 -0.59
N ALA A 125 -6.18 21.67 0.53
CA ALA A 125 -6.63 22.94 1.11
C ALA A 125 -5.45 23.85 1.48
N LEU A 126 -4.33 23.25 1.91
CA LEU A 126 -3.10 23.99 2.23
C LEU A 126 -2.36 24.54 1.00
N ASP A 127 -2.69 24.12 -0.23
CA ASP A 127 -2.06 24.64 -1.45
C ASP A 127 -2.26 26.14 -1.62
N GLN A 128 -3.40 26.68 -1.17
CA GLN A 128 -3.65 28.13 -1.19
C GLN A 128 -2.63 28.88 -0.33
N VAL A 129 -2.33 28.38 0.88
CA VAL A 129 -1.37 29.00 1.79
C VAL A 129 0.05 28.83 1.27
N ARG A 130 0.38 27.67 0.67
CA ARG A 130 1.67 27.45 0.01
C ARG A 130 1.92 28.45 -1.12
N ALA A 131 0.89 28.76 -1.90
CA ALA A 131 0.98 29.73 -2.98
C ALA A 131 1.16 31.18 -2.47
N GLN A 132 0.50 31.52 -1.35
CA GLN A 132 0.61 32.85 -0.73
C GLN A 132 1.94 33.07 0.02
N HIS A 133 2.55 32.00 0.52
CA HIS A 133 3.75 32.04 1.35
C HIS A 133 4.87 31.14 0.81
N PRO A 134 5.45 31.44 -0.38
CA PRO A 134 6.44 30.57 -1.04
C PRO A 134 7.77 30.44 -0.27
N GLY A 135 8.02 31.31 0.72
CA GLY A 135 9.17 31.23 1.62
C GLY A 135 9.10 30.10 2.65
N TYR A 136 7.93 29.45 2.80
CA TYR A 136 7.71 28.40 3.81
C TYR A 136 7.37 27.07 3.16
N LYS A 137 7.93 25.99 3.72
CA LYS A 137 7.58 24.62 3.33
C LYS A 137 6.49 24.08 4.25
N ILE A 138 5.27 23.98 3.74
CA ILE A 138 4.11 23.49 4.50
C ILE A 138 3.82 22.04 4.08
N ALA A 139 3.91 21.09 5.01
CA ALA A 139 3.69 19.68 4.74
C ALA A 139 2.80 19.03 5.80
N VAL A 140 1.83 18.21 5.37
CA VAL A 140 1.06 17.36 6.27
C VAL A 140 1.91 16.17 6.67
N THR A 141 2.08 15.99 7.98
CA THR A 141 2.93 14.94 8.57
C THR A 141 2.27 14.33 9.81
N GLY A 142 2.99 13.46 10.52
CA GLY A 142 2.53 12.75 11.70
C GLY A 142 2.27 11.26 11.42
N LEU A 143 2.32 10.46 12.48
CA LEU A 143 2.27 9.01 12.38
C LEU A 143 1.01 8.54 11.63
N SER A 144 -0.17 9.05 12.01
CA SER A 144 -1.44 8.68 11.37
C SER A 144 -1.49 9.05 9.89
N ALA A 145 -0.99 10.25 9.54
CA ALA A 145 -1.00 10.71 8.16
C ALA A 145 -0.05 9.91 7.25
N ILE A 146 1.17 9.67 7.74
CA ILE A 146 2.18 8.89 7.04
C ILE A 146 1.75 7.42 6.93
N ALA A 147 1.23 6.84 8.02
CA ALA A 147 0.75 5.46 8.03
C ALA A 147 -0.41 5.27 7.03
N ALA A 148 -1.40 6.16 7.01
CA ALA A 148 -2.51 6.05 6.06
C ALA A 148 -2.05 6.16 4.60
N ARG A 149 -1.17 7.12 4.29
CA ARG A 149 -0.56 7.26 2.94
C ARG A 149 0.20 6.01 2.54
N ASN A 150 1.09 5.52 3.40
CA ASN A 150 1.92 4.36 3.11
C ASN A 150 1.08 3.09 2.95
N SER A 151 0.12 2.85 3.85
CA SER A 151 -0.77 1.69 3.75
C SER A 151 -1.60 1.72 2.48
N ALA A 152 -2.23 2.84 2.13
CA ALA A 152 -3.02 2.94 0.91
C ALA A 152 -2.17 2.74 -0.36
N LEU A 153 -1.02 3.42 -0.45
CA LEU A 153 -0.09 3.27 -1.58
C LEU A 153 0.43 1.84 -1.71
N MET A 154 0.66 1.16 -0.59
CA MET A 154 1.17 -0.21 -0.58
C MET A 154 0.09 -1.21 -0.99
N ILE A 155 -1.15 -1.04 -0.52
CA ILE A 155 -2.31 -1.82 -0.97
C ILE A 155 -2.51 -1.65 -2.47
N GLU A 156 -2.47 -0.41 -2.97
CA GLU A 156 -2.59 -0.13 -4.41
C GLU A 156 -1.49 -0.82 -5.23
N LYS A 157 -0.22 -0.67 -4.82
CA LYS A 157 0.92 -1.29 -5.49
C LYS A 157 0.83 -2.81 -5.51
N LEU A 158 0.45 -3.42 -4.39
CA LEU A 158 0.30 -4.87 -4.31
C LEU A 158 -0.90 -5.37 -5.13
N ASN A 159 -2.02 -4.67 -5.12
CA ASN A 159 -3.18 -5.06 -5.91
C ASN A 159 -2.88 -4.99 -7.42
N ARG A 160 -2.17 -3.93 -7.85
CA ARG A 160 -1.65 -3.83 -9.21
C ARG A 160 -0.63 -4.93 -9.51
N GLY A 161 0.24 -5.23 -8.54
CA GLY A 161 1.21 -6.32 -8.61
C GLY A 161 0.53 -7.67 -8.85
N LEU A 162 -0.46 -8.01 -8.04
CA LEU A 162 -1.27 -9.23 -8.15
C LEU A 162 -1.99 -9.32 -9.50
N THR A 163 -2.56 -8.21 -9.97
CA THR A 163 -3.23 -8.16 -11.29
C THR A 163 -2.25 -8.44 -12.43
N LEU A 164 -1.05 -7.83 -12.37
CA LEU A 164 0.00 -8.10 -13.34
C LEU A 164 0.51 -9.53 -13.22
N GLU A 165 0.66 -10.04 -12.00
CA GLU A 165 1.10 -11.41 -11.73
C GLU A 165 0.19 -12.43 -12.41
N PHE A 166 -1.14 -12.28 -12.31
CA PHE A 166 -2.10 -13.11 -13.03
C PHE A 166 -1.83 -13.14 -14.54
N LEU A 167 -1.64 -11.97 -15.14
CA LEU A 167 -1.41 -11.86 -16.58
C LEU A 167 -0.09 -12.50 -17.00
N PHE A 168 0.99 -12.23 -16.24
CA PHE A 168 2.32 -12.80 -16.50
C PHE A 168 2.33 -14.31 -16.32
N VAL A 169 1.72 -14.81 -15.25
CA VAL A 169 1.60 -16.24 -14.95
C VAL A 169 0.80 -16.95 -16.04
N ALA A 170 -0.38 -16.42 -16.40
CA ALA A 170 -1.19 -17.02 -17.45
C ALA A 170 -0.43 -17.08 -18.77
N ALA A 171 0.22 -15.97 -19.17
CA ALA A 171 1.03 -15.91 -20.38
C ALA A 171 2.22 -16.89 -20.32
N PHE A 172 2.90 -16.98 -19.18
CA PHE A 172 4.05 -17.86 -19.00
C PHE A 172 3.66 -19.34 -19.08
N ILE A 173 2.57 -19.75 -18.41
CA ILE A 173 2.06 -21.12 -18.51
C ILE A 173 1.58 -21.39 -19.94
N GLY A 174 0.87 -20.46 -20.55
CA GLY A 174 0.46 -20.54 -21.96
C GLY A 174 1.63 -20.79 -22.90
N LEU A 175 2.75 -20.09 -22.69
CA LEU A 175 3.98 -20.24 -23.46
C LEU A 175 4.69 -21.58 -23.16
N ALA A 176 4.80 -21.96 -21.89
CA ALA A 176 5.45 -23.19 -21.46
C ALA A 176 4.75 -24.44 -22.02
N PHE A 177 3.42 -24.43 -22.05
CA PHE A 177 2.60 -25.48 -22.65
C PHE A 177 2.31 -25.27 -24.14
N ARG A 178 2.77 -24.14 -24.71
CA ARG A 178 2.53 -23.73 -26.11
C ARG A 178 1.05 -23.82 -26.50
N SER A 179 0.15 -23.44 -25.58
CA SER A 179 -1.30 -23.61 -25.73
C SER A 179 -2.08 -22.43 -25.16
N LEU A 180 -2.84 -21.76 -26.04
CA LEU A 180 -3.77 -20.68 -25.64
C LEU A 180 -4.94 -21.23 -24.82
N VAL A 181 -5.33 -22.49 -25.01
CA VAL A 181 -6.36 -23.14 -24.20
C VAL A 181 -5.92 -23.23 -22.75
N VAL A 182 -4.68 -23.69 -22.53
CA VAL A 182 -4.08 -23.78 -21.18
C VAL A 182 -3.98 -22.38 -20.56
N MET A 183 -3.50 -21.39 -21.32
CA MET A 183 -3.42 -19.99 -20.88
C MET A 183 -4.76 -19.49 -20.33
N LEU A 184 -5.84 -19.64 -21.09
CA LEU A 184 -7.17 -19.15 -20.71
C LEU A 184 -7.77 -19.99 -19.57
N ALA A 185 -7.53 -21.29 -19.56
CA ALA A 185 -8.07 -22.19 -18.55
C ALA A 185 -7.51 -21.94 -17.14
N CYS A 186 -6.27 -21.45 -17.02
CA CYS A 186 -5.67 -21.10 -15.73
C CYS A 186 -6.24 -19.84 -15.07
N ILE A 187 -6.83 -18.92 -15.86
CA ILE A 187 -7.22 -17.59 -15.37
C ILE A 187 -8.36 -17.69 -14.34
N MET A 188 -9.42 -18.43 -14.67
CA MET A 188 -10.59 -18.59 -13.80
C MET A 188 -10.26 -19.19 -12.42
N PRO A 189 -9.58 -20.35 -12.34
CA PRO A 189 -9.22 -20.94 -11.05
C PRO A 189 -8.19 -20.09 -10.29
N GLY A 190 -7.34 -19.33 -10.97
CA GLY A 190 -6.42 -18.39 -10.33
C GLY A 190 -7.12 -17.20 -9.66
N ILE A 191 -8.08 -16.57 -10.34
CA ILE A 191 -8.78 -15.39 -9.83
C ILE A 191 -9.73 -15.76 -8.67
N PHE A 192 -10.32 -16.96 -8.72
CA PHE A 192 -11.31 -17.44 -7.74
C PHE A 192 -10.90 -17.28 -6.26
N PRO A 193 -9.74 -17.78 -5.78
CA PRO A 193 -9.35 -17.65 -4.38
C PRO A 193 -9.21 -16.19 -3.94
N VAL A 194 -8.74 -15.31 -4.83
CA VAL A 194 -8.59 -13.87 -4.53
C VAL A 194 -9.94 -13.19 -4.39
N VAL A 195 -10.85 -13.43 -5.34
CA VAL A 195 -12.21 -12.88 -5.29
C VAL A 195 -12.98 -13.43 -4.09
N LEU A 196 -12.90 -14.73 -3.83
CA LEU A 196 -13.59 -15.36 -2.71
C LEU A 196 -13.07 -14.83 -1.37
N SER A 197 -11.75 -14.70 -1.22
CA SER A 197 -11.14 -14.16 0.00
C SER A 197 -11.46 -12.68 0.21
N GLY A 198 -11.43 -11.87 -0.86
CA GLY A 198 -11.86 -10.47 -0.80
C GLY A 198 -13.34 -10.33 -0.44
N THR A 199 -14.19 -11.22 -0.97
CA THR A 199 -15.61 -11.27 -0.61
C THR A 199 -15.80 -11.66 0.86
N LEU A 200 -15.02 -12.62 1.36
CA LEU A 200 -15.05 -13.02 2.76
C LEU A 200 -14.67 -11.85 3.69
N LEU A 201 -13.60 -11.12 3.38
CA LEU A 201 -13.20 -9.92 4.14
C LEU A 201 -14.32 -8.88 4.16
N TRP A 202 -14.92 -8.60 3.00
CA TRP A 202 -16.04 -7.65 2.92
C TRP A 202 -17.24 -8.09 3.78
N LEU A 203 -17.58 -9.38 3.78
CA LEU A 203 -18.69 -9.92 4.57
C LEU A 203 -18.47 -9.81 6.09
N ILE A 204 -17.22 -9.97 6.55
CA ILE A 204 -16.88 -9.82 7.98
C ILE A 204 -16.66 -8.35 8.39
N GLY A 205 -16.83 -7.41 7.47
CA GLY A 205 -16.65 -5.97 7.71
C GLY A 205 -15.18 -5.51 7.72
N GLU A 206 -14.26 -6.39 7.32
CA GLU A 206 -12.83 -6.09 7.22
C GLU A 206 -12.49 -5.53 5.83
N GLY A 207 -11.64 -4.51 5.81
CA GLY A 207 -11.09 -3.98 4.56
C GLY A 207 -9.92 -4.81 4.04
N LEU A 208 -9.56 -4.61 2.77
CA LEU A 208 -8.25 -5.05 2.29
C LEU A 208 -7.16 -4.28 3.03
N GLN A 209 -6.34 -5.00 3.78
CA GLN A 209 -5.15 -4.49 4.43
C GLN A 209 -3.91 -4.98 3.70
N PHE A 210 -2.76 -4.34 3.94
CA PHE A 210 -1.48 -4.80 3.39
C PHE A 210 -1.23 -6.29 3.63
N ALA A 211 -1.43 -6.74 4.88
CA ALA A 211 -1.23 -8.14 5.24
C ALA A 211 -2.17 -9.08 4.44
N SER A 212 -3.43 -8.66 4.22
CA SER A 212 -4.37 -9.41 3.39
C SER A 212 -3.88 -9.52 1.95
N VAL A 213 -3.42 -8.44 1.32
CA VAL A 213 -2.96 -8.49 -0.07
C VAL A 213 -1.70 -9.36 -0.20
N VAL A 214 -0.78 -9.29 0.77
CA VAL A 214 0.40 -10.18 0.82
C VAL A 214 -0.05 -11.64 0.96
N ALA A 215 -1.01 -11.93 1.84
CA ALA A 215 -1.58 -13.27 2.00
C ALA A 215 -2.14 -13.83 0.69
N LEU A 216 -2.94 -13.04 -0.02
CA LEU A 216 -3.53 -13.44 -1.30
C LEU A 216 -2.47 -13.66 -2.38
N THR A 217 -1.46 -12.79 -2.43
CA THR A 217 -0.33 -12.88 -3.37
C THR A 217 0.46 -14.17 -3.15
N VAL A 218 0.87 -14.43 -1.91
CA VAL A 218 1.62 -15.65 -1.54
C VAL A 218 0.78 -16.90 -1.81
N SER A 219 -0.49 -16.89 -1.40
CA SER A 219 -1.37 -18.04 -1.56
C SER A 219 -1.69 -18.34 -3.03
N PHE A 220 -1.84 -17.30 -3.86
CA PHE A 220 -1.98 -17.45 -5.30
C PHE A 220 -0.75 -18.14 -5.90
N GLY A 221 0.45 -17.65 -5.62
CA GLY A 221 1.68 -18.25 -6.12
C GLY A 221 1.88 -19.70 -5.68
N LEU A 222 1.54 -20.02 -4.42
CA LEU A 222 1.59 -21.40 -3.91
C LEU A 222 0.51 -22.29 -4.56
N GLY A 223 -0.72 -21.81 -4.68
CA GLY A 223 -1.83 -22.54 -5.30
C GLY A 223 -1.58 -22.85 -6.77
N LEU A 224 -0.96 -21.91 -7.50
CA LEU A 224 -0.62 -22.06 -8.92
C LEU A 224 0.23 -23.31 -9.21
N SER A 225 1.07 -23.73 -8.26
CA SER A 225 1.86 -24.95 -8.42
C SER A 225 0.99 -26.18 -8.69
N ALA A 226 -0.19 -26.26 -8.06
CA ALA A 226 -1.13 -27.34 -8.25
C ALA A 226 -1.72 -27.35 -9.67
N THR A 227 -2.11 -26.18 -10.18
CA THR A 227 -2.51 -25.97 -11.57
C THR A 227 -1.43 -26.45 -12.55
N ILE A 228 -0.16 -26.09 -12.33
CA ILE A 228 0.97 -26.50 -13.20
C ILE A 228 1.16 -28.02 -13.18
N HIS A 229 1.17 -28.64 -12.00
CA HIS A 229 1.27 -30.09 -11.86
C HIS A 229 0.12 -30.81 -12.57
N PHE A 230 -1.10 -30.28 -12.46
CA PHE A 230 -2.25 -30.80 -13.18
C PHE A 230 -2.07 -30.73 -14.70
N PHE A 231 -1.71 -29.58 -15.26
CA PHE A 231 -1.49 -29.45 -16.70
C PHE A 231 -0.33 -30.29 -17.21
N ASN A 232 0.74 -30.41 -16.42
CA ASN A 232 1.85 -31.28 -16.78
C ASN A 232 1.38 -32.73 -16.91
N ARG A 233 0.55 -33.22 -15.98
CA ARG A 233 -0.02 -34.56 -16.10
C ARG A 233 -1.00 -34.68 -17.25
N LEU A 234 -1.89 -33.70 -17.41
CA LEU A 234 -2.87 -33.70 -18.50
C LEU A 234 -2.18 -33.85 -19.85
N ARG A 235 -1.08 -33.13 -20.08
CA ARG A 235 -0.29 -33.25 -21.32
C ARG A 235 0.22 -34.68 -21.60
N HIS A 236 0.48 -35.48 -20.56
CA HIS A 236 0.92 -36.87 -20.71
C HIS A 236 -0.24 -37.84 -20.92
N GLU A 237 -1.44 -37.48 -20.48
CA GLU A 237 -2.65 -38.32 -20.61
C GLU A 237 -3.47 -37.99 -21.87
N GLU A 238 -3.23 -36.83 -22.51
CA GLU A 238 -3.90 -36.42 -23.73
C GLU A 238 -3.57 -37.34 -24.92
N ARG A 239 -4.61 -37.78 -25.62
CA ARG A 239 -4.53 -38.55 -26.87
C ARG A 239 -5.31 -37.83 -27.98
N PRO A 240 -4.81 -37.82 -29.23
CA PRO A 240 -5.45 -37.10 -30.33
C PRO A 240 -6.90 -37.53 -30.60
N ASP A 241 -7.15 -38.85 -30.59
CA ASP A 241 -8.45 -39.44 -30.98
C ASP A 241 -9.41 -39.68 -29.79
N GLU A 242 -9.09 -39.13 -28.62
CA GLU A 242 -9.85 -39.35 -27.40
C GLU A 242 -10.51 -38.06 -26.92
N ASP A 243 -11.72 -38.14 -26.36
CA ASP A 243 -12.41 -36.99 -25.77
C ASP A 243 -11.55 -36.34 -24.67
N PRO A 244 -11.30 -35.02 -24.72
CA PRO A 244 -10.55 -34.31 -23.68
C PRO A 244 -11.01 -34.57 -22.25
N ALA A 245 -12.30 -34.89 -22.04
CA ALA A 245 -12.83 -35.24 -20.73
C ALA A 245 -12.13 -36.45 -20.10
N ILE A 246 -11.80 -37.47 -20.90
CA ILE A 246 -11.18 -38.71 -20.42
C ILE A 246 -9.74 -38.45 -19.95
N ALA A 247 -8.99 -37.64 -20.69
CA ALA A 247 -7.63 -37.23 -20.29
C ALA A 247 -7.65 -36.39 -19.00
N VAL A 248 -8.61 -35.47 -18.88
CA VAL A 248 -8.84 -34.67 -17.66
C VAL A 248 -9.17 -35.55 -16.45
N GLU A 249 -10.02 -36.56 -16.63
CA GLU A 249 -10.36 -37.52 -15.57
C GLU A 249 -9.14 -38.34 -15.13
N ARG A 250 -8.38 -38.92 -16.07
CA ARG A 250 -7.15 -39.66 -15.75
C ARG A 250 -6.16 -38.79 -14.99
N ALA A 251 -5.86 -37.60 -15.51
CA ALA A 251 -4.95 -36.66 -14.86
C ALA A 251 -5.42 -36.29 -13.45
N THR A 252 -6.73 -36.10 -13.26
CA THR A 252 -7.36 -35.81 -11.97
C THR A 252 -7.16 -36.95 -10.97
N VAL A 253 -7.41 -38.20 -11.36
CA VAL A 253 -7.28 -39.35 -10.45
C VAL A 253 -5.82 -39.54 -10.01
N LEU A 254 -4.88 -39.31 -10.92
CA LEU A 254 -3.45 -39.50 -10.68
C LEU A 254 -2.83 -38.39 -9.84
N VAL A 255 -3.23 -37.13 -10.04
CA VAL A 255 -2.59 -35.96 -9.41
C VAL A 255 -3.46 -35.33 -8.31
N GLY A 256 -4.76 -35.65 -8.24
CA GLY A 256 -5.66 -35.13 -7.22
C GLY A 256 -5.19 -35.39 -5.77
N PRO A 257 -4.92 -36.64 -5.37
CA PRO A 257 -4.47 -36.95 -4.01
C PRO A 257 -3.20 -36.19 -3.56
N PRO A 258 -2.10 -36.15 -4.34
CA PRO A 258 -0.92 -35.38 -3.92
C PRO A 258 -1.19 -33.88 -3.86
N LEU A 259 -2.02 -33.31 -4.76
CA LEU A 259 -2.37 -31.88 -4.69
C LEU A 259 -3.18 -31.55 -3.44
N ILE A 260 -4.17 -32.38 -3.09
CA ILE A 260 -4.95 -32.18 -1.86
C ILE A 260 -4.03 -32.22 -0.65
N LEU A 261 -3.13 -33.20 -0.59
CA LEU A 261 -2.21 -33.36 0.54
C LEU A 261 -1.28 -32.14 0.68
N THR A 262 -0.64 -31.69 -0.40
CA THR A 262 0.29 -30.54 -0.34
C THR A 262 -0.44 -29.26 0.02
N SER A 263 -1.60 -28.99 -0.58
CA SER A 263 -2.41 -27.79 -0.25
C SER A 263 -2.88 -27.79 1.20
N VAL A 264 -3.31 -28.92 1.75
CA VAL A 264 -3.72 -29.03 3.16
C VAL A 264 -2.53 -28.83 4.10
N VAL A 265 -1.38 -29.46 3.81
CA VAL A 265 -0.16 -29.28 4.62
C VAL A 265 0.32 -27.82 4.60
N LEU A 266 0.31 -27.17 3.43
CA LEU A 266 0.65 -25.74 3.31
C LEU A 266 -0.34 -24.85 4.06
N ALA A 267 -1.65 -25.13 3.94
CA ALA A 267 -2.67 -24.40 4.67
C ALA A 267 -2.45 -24.54 6.19
N CYS A 268 -2.21 -25.75 6.69
CA CYS A 268 -1.88 -25.98 8.10
C CYS A 268 -0.64 -25.19 8.55
N GLY A 269 0.42 -25.18 7.73
CA GLY A 269 1.63 -24.38 8.01
C GLY A 269 1.34 -22.88 8.10
N LEU A 270 0.49 -22.35 7.23
CA LEU A 270 0.06 -20.94 7.26
C LEU A 270 -0.81 -20.63 8.48
N VAL A 271 -1.71 -21.54 8.87
CA VAL A 271 -2.58 -21.37 10.06
C VAL A 271 -1.77 -21.20 11.35
N VAL A 272 -0.57 -21.77 11.47
CA VAL A 272 0.27 -21.60 12.67
C VAL A 272 0.53 -20.11 12.98
N THR A 273 0.58 -19.25 11.96
CA THR A 273 0.79 -17.80 12.16
C THR A 273 -0.40 -17.09 12.86
N VAL A 274 -1.56 -17.75 12.96
CA VAL A 274 -2.72 -17.29 13.75
C VAL A 274 -2.43 -17.21 15.25
N PHE A 275 -1.42 -17.93 15.75
CA PHE A 275 -1.00 -17.84 17.15
C PHE A 275 -0.13 -16.60 17.45
N SER A 276 0.14 -15.74 16.47
CA SER A 276 0.91 -14.51 16.69
C SER A 276 0.14 -13.45 17.46
N ASP A 277 0.80 -12.73 18.37
CA ASP A 277 0.22 -11.56 19.03
C ASP A 277 -0.04 -10.40 18.05
N LEU A 278 0.66 -10.37 16.91
CA LEU A 278 0.51 -9.33 15.89
C LEU A 278 -0.76 -9.56 15.06
N PRO A 279 -1.77 -8.66 15.11
CA PRO A 279 -3.03 -8.83 14.36
C PRO A 279 -2.83 -9.04 12.87
N SER A 280 -1.86 -8.33 12.26
CA SER A 280 -1.52 -8.46 10.85
C SER A 280 -1.02 -9.85 10.48
N LEU A 281 -0.25 -10.52 11.36
CA LEU A 281 0.21 -11.89 11.11
C LEU A 281 -0.91 -12.90 11.31
N ARG A 282 -1.81 -12.68 12.26
CA ARG A 282 -3.01 -13.52 12.41
C ARG A 282 -3.88 -13.46 11.17
N LEU A 283 -4.15 -12.25 10.69
CA LEU A 283 -4.88 -12.00 9.45
C LEU A 283 -4.23 -12.70 8.27
N PHE A 284 -2.91 -12.52 8.12
CA PHE A 284 -2.15 -13.20 7.08
C PHE A 284 -2.34 -14.73 7.14
N GLY A 285 -2.24 -15.32 8.33
CA GLY A 285 -2.31 -16.76 8.53
C GLY A 285 -3.62 -17.40 8.11
N TRP A 286 -4.72 -16.95 8.73
CA TRP A 286 -6.01 -17.57 8.46
C TRP A 286 -6.48 -17.26 7.03
N LEU A 287 -6.22 -16.05 6.52
CA LEU A 287 -6.62 -15.67 5.17
C LEU A 287 -5.80 -16.42 4.12
N SER A 288 -4.50 -16.62 4.33
CA SER A 288 -3.66 -17.40 3.41
C SER A 288 -4.09 -18.86 3.38
N ALA A 289 -4.37 -19.45 4.53
CA ALA A 289 -4.88 -20.82 4.61
C ALA A 289 -6.24 -20.97 3.90
N PHE A 290 -7.14 -20.01 4.11
CA PHE A 290 -8.42 -19.97 3.41
C PHE A 290 -8.23 -19.85 1.89
N ALA A 291 -7.39 -18.91 1.44
CA ALA A 291 -7.09 -18.71 0.03
C ALA A 291 -6.44 -19.94 -0.61
N MET A 292 -5.57 -20.66 0.12
CA MET A 292 -4.96 -21.92 -0.32
C MET A 292 -6.01 -23.01 -0.54
N LEU A 293 -6.94 -23.18 0.40
CA LEU A 293 -8.02 -24.16 0.28
C LEU A 293 -9.01 -23.76 -0.82
N ALA A 294 -9.26 -22.47 -0.99
CA ALA A 294 -10.06 -21.94 -2.10
C ALA A 294 -9.37 -22.18 -3.46
N ALA A 295 -8.04 -22.06 -3.54
CA ALA A 295 -7.27 -22.36 -4.74
C ALA A 295 -7.35 -23.85 -5.08
N LEU A 296 -7.18 -24.73 -4.09
CA LEU A 296 -7.41 -26.17 -4.26
C LEU A 296 -8.83 -26.43 -4.77
N ALA A 297 -9.85 -25.85 -4.14
CA ALA A 297 -11.24 -26.01 -4.59
C ALA A 297 -11.42 -25.53 -6.04
N ALA A 298 -10.77 -24.42 -6.42
CA ALA A 298 -10.79 -23.91 -7.78
C ALA A 298 -10.15 -24.90 -8.78
N ASP A 299 -9.00 -25.48 -8.44
CA ASP A 299 -8.34 -26.49 -9.28
C ASP A 299 -9.16 -27.77 -9.42
N LEU A 300 -9.86 -28.21 -8.36
CA LEU A 300 -10.65 -29.43 -8.42
C LEU A 300 -12.02 -29.23 -9.08
N LEU A 301 -12.66 -28.07 -8.90
CA LEU A 301 -14.05 -27.84 -9.31
C LEU A 301 -14.19 -26.93 -10.53
N ILE A 302 -13.29 -25.96 -10.71
CA ILE A 302 -13.39 -24.94 -11.77
C ILE A 302 -12.46 -25.28 -12.93
N LEU A 303 -11.20 -25.59 -12.65
CA LEU A 303 -10.19 -25.84 -13.68
C LEU A 303 -10.58 -27.00 -14.59
N ARG A 304 -11.02 -28.12 -14.03
CA ARG A 304 -11.36 -29.34 -14.78
C ARG A 304 -12.43 -29.12 -15.86
N PRO A 305 -13.65 -28.65 -15.54
CA PRO A 305 -14.66 -28.39 -16.57
C PRO A 305 -14.22 -27.28 -17.53
N THR A 306 -13.49 -26.27 -17.05
CA THR A 306 -12.98 -25.17 -17.89
C THR A 306 -12.05 -25.70 -18.98
N VAL A 307 -11.09 -26.55 -18.62
CA VAL A 307 -10.18 -27.20 -19.56
C VAL A 307 -10.94 -28.09 -20.53
N THR A 308 -11.85 -28.94 -20.05
CA THR A 308 -12.62 -29.84 -20.92
C THR A 308 -13.42 -29.06 -21.98
N VAL A 309 -14.11 -28.00 -21.57
CA VAL A 309 -14.92 -27.16 -22.48
C VAL A 309 -14.03 -26.43 -23.48
N LEU A 310 -12.96 -25.77 -23.03
CA LEU A 310 -12.08 -25.02 -23.92
C LEU A 310 -11.33 -25.94 -24.90
N SER A 311 -10.86 -27.11 -24.45
CA SER A 311 -10.21 -28.09 -25.32
C SER A 311 -11.16 -28.64 -26.39
N ARG A 312 -12.42 -28.92 -26.03
CA ARG A 312 -13.45 -29.34 -27.02
C ARG A 312 -13.75 -28.23 -28.03
N LEU A 313 -13.91 -26.99 -27.58
CA LEU A 313 -14.14 -25.83 -28.45
C LEU A 313 -12.97 -25.60 -29.41
N ALA A 314 -11.74 -25.69 -28.92
CA ALA A 314 -10.54 -25.53 -29.75
C ALA A 314 -10.44 -26.61 -30.84
N ARG A 315 -10.73 -27.88 -30.52
CA ARG A 315 -10.77 -28.97 -31.50
C ARG A 315 -11.86 -28.77 -32.56
N GLN A 316 -13.06 -28.33 -32.16
CA GLN A 316 -14.16 -28.04 -33.09
C GLN A 316 -13.85 -26.86 -34.03
N LEU A 317 -13.19 -25.81 -33.53
CA LEU A 317 -12.79 -24.67 -34.36
C LEU A 317 -11.68 -25.06 -35.34
N GLY A 318 -10.73 -25.90 -34.91
CA GLY A 318 -9.67 -26.42 -35.78
C GLY A 318 -10.20 -27.32 -36.90
N SER A 319 -11.16 -28.22 -36.59
CA SER A 319 -11.76 -29.09 -37.61
C SER A 319 -12.62 -28.33 -38.62
N ARG A 320 -13.36 -27.31 -38.18
CA ARG A 320 -14.14 -26.43 -39.08
C ARG A 320 -13.25 -25.62 -40.02
N TRP A 321 -12.09 -25.17 -39.55
CA TRP A 321 -11.12 -24.46 -40.39
C TRP A 321 -10.49 -25.37 -41.45
N LEU A 322 -10.16 -26.62 -41.10
CA LEU A 322 -9.62 -27.60 -42.05
C LEU A 322 -10.65 -27.98 -43.12
N HIS A 323 -11.91 -28.20 -42.74
CA HIS A 323 -12.99 -28.47 -43.70
C HIS A 323 -13.34 -27.29 -44.62
N GLN A 324 -12.96 -26.05 -44.28
CA GLN A 324 -13.11 -24.89 -45.17
C GLN A 324 -11.95 -24.72 -46.16
N LEU A 325 -10.81 -25.37 -45.91
CA LEU A 325 -9.61 -25.31 -46.75
C LEU A 325 -9.49 -26.48 -47.74
N GLU A 326 -10.34 -27.51 -47.61
CA GLU A 326 -10.58 -28.51 -48.66
C GLU A 326 -11.78 -28.04 -49.51
N PRO A 327 -11.57 -27.30 -50.63
CA PRO A 327 -12.62 -27.20 -51.62
C PRO A 327 -12.87 -28.60 -52.17
N GLY A 328 -14.15 -28.97 -52.28
CA GLY A 328 -14.53 -30.28 -52.82
C GLY A 328 -13.92 -30.53 -54.20
N GLU A 329 -13.42 -31.76 -54.34
CA GLU A 329 -13.00 -32.48 -55.56
C GLU A 329 -11.72 -32.03 -56.28
#